data_AF-A0AAV4L9A5-F1
#
_entry.id   AF-A0AAV4L9A5-F1
#
_cell.length_a   1.000
_cell.length_b   1.000
_cell.length_c   1.000
_cell.angle_alpha   90.00
_cell.angle_beta   90.00
_cell.angle_gamma   90.00
#
_symmetry.space_group_name_H-M   'P 1'
#
loop_
_entity.id
_entity.type
_entity.pdbx_description
1 polymer ?
#
loop_
_entity_poly.entity_id
_entity_poly.type
_entity_poly.pdbx_seq_one_letter_code
_entity_poly.pdbx_strand_id
1 'polypeptide(L)'
;MRGFVRSKTNAEVRSEEGEPWEDVDAIKNMGAQKRTLSVTHGDTLSSLLRDIGVSFSDIDAISRSLSKIYNPKFLQIGQALELSWTATPNASKLEKMETVDSLGNRVTLTATATGYVVSIQKRVLQTQLKMVSSVIRSSFRQTAGREGLPQNLITETLNVMSPLVSPHNLPRNVF
;
A
#
# COMPACT_ATOMS: atom_id res chain seq x y z
N MET A 1 -9.82 -22.15 -83.96
CA MET A 1 -11.28 -22.30 -83.77
C MET A 1 -11.51 -22.58 -82.28
N ARG A 2 -11.80 -21.57 -81.45
CA ARG A 2 -13.14 -21.09 -81.01
C ARG A 2 -14.10 -22.19 -80.53
N GLY A 3 -14.38 -22.16 -79.22
CA GLY A 3 -15.57 -22.67 -78.53
C GLY A 3 -15.42 -22.38 -77.02
N PHE A 4 -16.08 -21.36 -76.45
CA PHE A 4 -17.37 -21.42 -75.71
C PHE A 4 -17.29 -22.37 -74.49
N VAL A 5 -17.71 -22.11 -73.25
CA VAL A 5 -18.49 -21.07 -72.55
C VAL A 5 -18.51 -21.55 -71.07
N ARG A 6 -18.48 -20.77 -69.98
CA ARG A 6 -19.61 -20.09 -69.31
C ARG A 6 -19.10 -19.59 -67.94
N SER A 7 -19.61 -18.43 -67.55
CA SER A 7 -19.57 -17.79 -66.23
C SER A 7 -19.97 -18.66 -65.03
N LYS A 8 -19.36 -18.41 -63.85
CA LYS A 8 -19.98 -17.74 -62.68
C LYS A 8 -19.11 -17.87 -61.42
N THR A 9 -19.24 -16.87 -60.54
CA THR A 9 -19.02 -16.92 -59.06
C THR A 9 -17.57 -17.11 -58.60
N ASN A 10 -17.01 -16.43 -57.61
CA ASN A 10 -17.53 -15.57 -56.56
C ASN A 10 -16.36 -14.65 -56.14
N ALA A 11 -16.61 -13.35 -56.03
CA ALA A 11 -15.61 -12.40 -55.56
C ALA A 11 -15.42 -12.57 -54.04
N GLU A 12 -14.16 -12.79 -53.66
CA GLU A 12 -13.51 -12.18 -52.49
C GLU A 12 -14.09 -12.53 -51.11
N VAL A 13 -13.71 -13.71 -50.61
CA VAL A 13 -13.49 -13.89 -49.17
C VAL A 13 -12.01 -13.60 -48.94
N ARG A 14 -11.71 -12.36 -48.58
CA ARG A 14 -10.40 -11.97 -48.06
C ARG A 14 -10.29 -12.50 -46.63
N SER A 15 -9.54 -13.58 -46.48
CA SER A 15 -9.15 -14.17 -45.20
C SER A 15 -8.40 -13.13 -44.38
N GLU A 16 -8.95 -12.73 -43.24
CA GLU A 16 -8.18 -12.11 -42.17
C GLU A 16 -7.43 -13.24 -41.45
N GLU A 17 -6.30 -13.67 -42.01
CA GLU A 17 -5.31 -14.47 -41.29
C GLU A 17 -4.50 -13.51 -40.41
N GLY A 18 -4.84 -13.45 -39.12
CA GLY A 18 -3.99 -12.84 -38.10
C GLY A 18 -2.75 -13.71 -37.88
N GLU A 19 -1.57 -13.14 -38.13
CA GLU A 19 -0.27 -13.81 -38.01
C GLU A 19 -0.01 -14.39 -36.60
N PRO A 20 0.58 -15.60 -36.49
CA PRO A 20 0.72 -16.38 -35.25
C PRO A 20 1.92 -15.95 -34.40
N TRP A 21 2.00 -14.68 -34.05
CA TRP A 21 2.86 -14.19 -32.98
C TRP A 21 2.00 -13.61 -31.86
N GLU A 22 1.12 -14.43 -31.29
CA GLU A 22 0.47 -14.07 -30.04
C GLU A 22 1.53 -13.99 -28.92
N ASP A 23 1.82 -12.74 -28.55
CA ASP A 23 2.18 -12.31 -27.19
C ASP A 23 3.61 -12.60 -26.68
N VAL A 24 4.61 -12.06 -27.39
CA VAL A 24 6.01 -12.01 -26.92
C VAL A 24 6.19 -11.26 -25.57
N ASP A 25 5.27 -10.37 -25.22
CA ASP A 25 5.29 -9.64 -23.95
C ASP A 25 4.83 -10.49 -22.77
N ALA A 26 3.91 -11.44 -22.98
CA ALA A 26 3.54 -12.43 -21.96
C ALA A 26 4.75 -13.31 -21.56
N ILE A 27 5.56 -13.74 -22.54
CA ILE A 27 6.75 -14.57 -22.30
C ILE A 27 7.82 -13.80 -21.50
N LYS A 28 7.98 -12.50 -21.77
CA LYS A 28 8.93 -11.62 -21.08
C LYS A 28 8.64 -11.46 -19.58
N ASN A 29 7.38 -11.64 -19.17
CA ASN A 29 6.95 -11.46 -17.78
C ASN A 29 6.95 -12.76 -16.97
N MET A 30 7.42 -13.88 -17.53
CA MET A 30 7.48 -15.18 -16.83
C MET A 30 8.69 -15.26 -15.87
N GLY A 31 8.55 -16.03 -14.79
CA GLY A 31 9.61 -16.22 -13.78
C GLY A 31 9.48 -15.31 -12.56
N ALA A 32 10.55 -15.19 -11.77
CA ALA A 32 10.53 -14.44 -10.52
C ALA A 32 10.41 -12.93 -10.78
N GLN A 33 9.38 -12.33 -10.20
CA GLN A 33 9.04 -10.92 -10.30
C GLN A 33 9.09 -10.28 -8.90
N LYS A 34 9.49 -9.02 -8.84
CA LYS A 34 9.40 -8.19 -7.64
C LYS A 34 8.92 -6.78 -8.01
N ARG A 35 7.90 -6.27 -7.32
CA ARG A 35 7.44 -4.89 -7.46
C ARG A 35 6.99 -4.30 -6.13
N THR A 36 7.14 -2.99 -6.01
CA THR A 36 6.56 -2.21 -4.90
C THR A 36 5.33 -1.50 -5.43
N LEU A 37 4.17 -1.78 -4.83
CA LEU A 37 2.89 -1.13 -5.15
C LEU A 37 2.53 -0.15 -4.04
N SER A 38 1.99 1.02 -4.41
CA SER A 38 1.41 1.95 -3.44
C SER A 38 -0.09 1.79 -3.47
N VAL A 39 -0.71 1.60 -2.30
CA VAL A 39 -2.16 1.43 -2.15
C VAL A 39 -2.86 2.75 -2.46
N THR A 40 -3.80 2.74 -3.39
CA THR A 40 -4.60 3.89 -3.75
C THR A 40 -6.06 3.74 -3.30
N HIS A 41 -6.90 4.75 -3.55
CA HIS A 41 -8.29 4.72 -3.14
C HIS A 41 -9.07 3.63 -3.88
N GLY A 42 -9.69 2.72 -3.13
CA GLY A 42 -10.47 1.62 -3.69
C GLY A 42 -9.67 0.33 -3.88
N ASP A 43 -8.35 0.37 -3.71
CA ASP A 43 -7.53 -0.83 -3.72
C ASP A 43 -7.82 -1.71 -2.51
N THR A 44 -7.86 -3.01 -2.76
CA THR A 44 -7.87 -4.06 -1.75
C THR A 44 -6.66 -4.96 -1.97
N LEU A 45 -6.24 -5.71 -0.95
CA LEU A 45 -5.20 -6.73 -1.14
C LEU A 45 -5.56 -7.68 -2.29
N SER A 46 -6.83 -8.10 -2.33
CA SER A 46 -7.33 -9.02 -3.34
C SER A 46 -7.28 -8.43 -4.75
N SER A 47 -7.63 -7.15 -4.95
CA SER A 47 -7.53 -6.51 -6.27
C SER A 47 -6.08 -6.40 -6.72
N LEU A 48 -5.18 -5.94 -5.84
CA LEU A 48 -3.76 -5.80 -6.16
C LEU A 48 -3.09 -7.14 -6.50
N LEU A 49 -3.46 -8.22 -5.80
CA LEU A 49 -2.97 -9.56 -6.11
C LEU A 49 -3.56 -10.12 -7.41
N ARG A 50 -4.81 -9.78 -7.73
CA ARG A 50 -5.45 -10.18 -8.98
C ARG A 50 -4.80 -9.50 -10.18
N ASP A 51 -4.42 -8.23 -10.04
CA ASP A 51 -3.78 -7.45 -11.10
C ASP A 51 -2.40 -8.01 -11.49
N ILE A 52 -1.71 -8.67 -10.56
CA ILE A 52 -0.45 -9.39 -10.84
C ILE A 52 -0.69 -10.87 -11.24
N GLY A 53 -1.94 -11.26 -11.46
CA GLY A 53 -2.32 -12.59 -11.96
C GLY A 53 -2.33 -13.71 -10.93
N VAL A 54 -2.42 -13.41 -9.63
CA VAL A 54 -2.49 -14.43 -8.58
C VAL A 54 -3.85 -15.13 -8.60
N SER A 55 -3.85 -16.46 -8.42
CA SER A 55 -5.07 -17.27 -8.45
C SER A 55 -6.04 -16.89 -7.32
N PHE A 56 -7.35 -17.01 -7.57
CA PHE A 56 -8.36 -16.70 -6.54
C PHE A 56 -8.21 -17.59 -5.29
N SER A 57 -7.83 -18.86 -5.47
CA SER A 57 -7.54 -19.78 -4.37
C SER A 57 -6.37 -19.32 -3.50
N ASP A 58 -5.31 -18.81 -4.13
CA ASP A 58 -4.17 -18.25 -3.39
C ASP A 58 -4.55 -16.97 -2.66
N ILE A 59 -5.32 -16.08 -3.30
CA ILE A 59 -5.80 -14.83 -2.68
C ILE A 59 -6.62 -15.13 -1.42
N ASP A 60 -7.51 -16.12 -1.46
CA ASP A 60 -8.29 -16.53 -0.29
C ASP A 60 -7.41 -17.14 0.81
N ALA A 61 -6.45 -18.01 0.45
CA ALA A 61 -5.49 -18.58 1.39
C ALA A 61 -4.63 -17.48 2.06
N ILE A 62 -4.14 -16.52 1.29
CA ILE A 62 -3.39 -15.35 1.75
C ILE A 62 -4.24 -14.53 2.71
N SER A 63 -5.48 -14.20 2.34
CA SER A 63 -6.41 -13.42 3.16
C SER A 63 -6.65 -14.07 4.53
N ARG A 64 -6.91 -15.39 4.54
CA ARG A 64 -7.11 -16.18 5.77
C ARG A 64 -5.85 -16.28 6.63
N SER A 65 -4.67 -16.33 6.03
CA SER A 65 -3.40 -16.34 6.77
C SER A 65 -3.09 -14.97 7.37
N LEU A 66 -3.30 -13.88 6.62
CA LEU A 66 -3.11 -12.50 7.10
C LEU A 66 -4.04 -12.17 8.26
N SER A 67 -5.34 -12.46 8.13
CA SER A 67 -6.35 -12.06 9.12
C SER A 67 -6.09 -12.55 10.54
N LYS A 68 -5.24 -13.58 10.73
CA LYS A 68 -4.86 -14.10 12.05
C LYS A 68 -3.96 -13.15 12.85
N ILE A 69 -3.19 -12.30 12.16
CA ILE A 69 -2.14 -11.48 12.79
C ILE A 69 -2.25 -10.01 12.39
N TYR A 70 -2.71 -9.73 11.17
CA TYR A 70 -2.91 -8.40 10.62
C TYR A 70 -4.25 -8.36 9.87
N ASN A 71 -5.16 -7.48 10.30
CA ASN A 71 -6.44 -7.35 9.60
C ASN A 71 -6.20 -6.60 8.27
N PRO A 72 -6.44 -7.21 7.11
CA PRO A 72 -6.20 -6.59 5.80
C PRO A 72 -7.07 -5.35 5.54
N LYS A 73 -8.12 -5.10 6.34
CA LYS A 73 -8.86 -3.82 6.33
C LYS A 73 -8.01 -2.62 6.80
N PHE A 74 -6.84 -2.86 7.38
CA PHE A 74 -5.90 -1.81 7.77
C PHE A 74 -4.93 -1.40 6.65
N LEU A 75 -5.10 -1.91 5.43
CA LEU A 75 -4.40 -1.34 4.27
C LEU A 75 -4.78 0.13 4.12
N GLN A 76 -3.83 1.01 4.41
CA GLN A 76 -4.02 2.45 4.33
C GLN A 76 -3.65 2.97 2.95
N ILE A 77 -4.38 3.97 2.47
CA ILE A 77 -4.00 4.71 1.26
C ILE A 77 -2.59 5.28 1.46
N GLY A 78 -1.74 5.14 0.45
CA GLY A 78 -0.33 5.53 0.46
C GLY A 78 0.62 4.49 1.08
N GLN A 79 0.10 3.40 1.65
CA GLN A 79 0.93 2.31 2.17
C GLN A 79 1.66 1.60 1.02
N ALA A 80 2.94 1.31 1.22
CA ALA A 80 3.75 0.58 0.24
C ALA A 80 3.72 -0.93 0.54
N LEU A 81 3.45 -1.71 -0.50
CA LEU A 81 3.44 -3.17 -0.50
C LEU A 81 4.56 -3.67 -1.40
N GLU A 82 5.57 -4.33 -0.82
CA GLU A 82 6.57 -5.06 -1.60
C GLU A 82 6.06 -6.46 -1.87
N LEU A 83 5.86 -6.81 -3.14
CA LEU A 83 5.39 -8.12 -3.58
C LEU A 83 6.50 -8.81 -4.38
N SER A 84 6.69 -10.09 -4.09
CA SER A 84 7.53 -11.00 -4.88
C SER A 84 6.71 -12.22 -5.27
N TRP A 85 6.68 -12.56 -6.56
CA TRP A 85 5.88 -13.66 -7.09
C TRP A 85 6.59 -14.35 -8.23
N THR A 86 6.22 -15.59 -8.49
CA THR A 86 6.64 -16.34 -9.68
C THR A 86 5.51 -16.30 -10.69
N ALA A 87 5.71 -15.63 -11.82
CA ALA A 87 4.75 -15.59 -12.91
C ALA A 87 4.83 -16.88 -13.74
N THR A 88 3.69 -17.53 -13.95
CA THR A 88 3.56 -18.70 -14.83
C THR A 88 2.47 -18.45 -15.88
N PRO A 89 2.40 -19.24 -16.97
CA PRO A 89 1.39 -19.03 -18.01
C PRO A 89 -0.05 -19.15 -17.53
N ASN A 90 -0.29 -19.92 -16.46
CA ASN A 90 -1.63 -20.21 -15.97
C ASN A 90 -2.03 -19.31 -14.80
N ALA A 91 -1.12 -19.10 -13.85
CA ALA A 91 -1.35 -18.25 -12.69
C ALA A 91 -0.04 -17.85 -12.03
N SER A 92 0.07 -16.60 -11.60
CA SER A 92 1.17 -16.16 -10.74
C SER A 92 1.02 -16.76 -9.34
N LYS A 93 2.13 -17.18 -8.74
CA LYS A 93 2.18 -17.61 -7.35
C LYS A 93 2.90 -16.56 -6.52
N LEU A 94 2.25 -16.02 -5.50
CA LEU A 94 2.90 -15.08 -4.57
C LEU A 94 3.92 -15.85 -3.72
N GLU A 95 5.16 -15.38 -3.66
CA GLU A 95 6.21 -15.98 -2.84
C GLU A 95 6.42 -15.20 -1.54
N LYS A 96 6.33 -13.87 -1.61
CA LYS A 96 6.53 -12.99 -0.47
C LYS A 96 5.74 -11.70 -0.60
N MET A 97 5.21 -11.22 0.51
CA MET A 97 4.67 -9.88 0.66
C MET A 97 5.29 -9.22 1.90
N GLU A 98 5.69 -7.97 1.79
CA GLU A 98 6.16 -7.16 2.92
C GLU A 98 5.51 -5.79 2.94
N THR A 99 5.17 -5.33 4.14
CA THR A 99 4.65 -3.99 4.38
C THR A 99 5.02 -3.49 5.76
N VAL A 100 4.87 -2.19 5.98
CA VAL A 100 4.94 -1.57 7.31
C VAL A 100 3.54 -1.13 7.73
N ASP A 101 3.14 -1.41 8.96
CA ASP A 101 1.86 -0.96 9.52
C ASP A 101 1.95 0.47 10.07
N SER A 102 0.83 1.02 10.54
CA SER A 102 0.77 2.38 11.10
C SER A 102 1.58 2.56 12.38
N LEU A 103 1.96 1.48 13.06
CA LEU A 103 2.80 1.49 14.26
C LEU A 103 4.29 1.35 13.91
N GLY A 104 4.61 1.18 12.62
CA GLY A 104 5.97 0.98 12.13
C GLY A 104 6.44 -0.47 12.21
N ASN A 105 5.57 -1.44 12.55
CA ASN A 105 5.92 -2.86 12.56
C ASN A 105 6.05 -3.37 11.13
N ARG A 106 7.03 -4.25 10.90
CA ARG A 106 7.15 -4.93 9.60
C ARG A 106 6.28 -6.18 9.60
N VAL A 107 5.36 -6.24 8.66
CA VAL A 107 4.49 -7.40 8.41
C VAL A 107 5.05 -8.12 7.19
N THR A 108 5.41 -9.38 7.36
CA THR A 108 5.93 -10.24 6.28
C THR A 108 5.02 -11.44 6.13
N LEU A 109 4.59 -11.71 4.89
CA LEU A 109 3.93 -12.95 4.49
C LEU A 109 4.87 -13.68 3.55
N THR A 110 5.07 -14.97 3.79
CA THR A 110 5.95 -15.83 3.00
C THR A 110 5.21 -17.11 2.61
N ALA A 111 5.32 -17.50 1.35
CA ALA A 111 4.83 -18.78 0.87
C ALA A 111 5.66 -19.94 1.44
N THR A 112 4.98 -21.02 1.78
CA THR A 112 5.57 -22.28 2.24
C THR A 112 5.05 -23.42 1.37
N ALA A 113 5.57 -24.64 1.56
CA ALA A 113 5.11 -25.81 0.82
C ALA A 113 3.60 -26.10 1.01
N THR A 114 3.01 -25.69 2.14
CA THR A 114 1.64 -26.02 2.53
C THR A 114 0.70 -24.81 2.58
N GLY A 115 1.18 -23.61 2.27
CA GLY A 115 0.35 -22.40 2.30
C GLY A 115 1.16 -21.13 2.53
N TYR A 116 0.67 -20.26 3.42
CA TYR A 116 1.28 -18.96 3.72
C TYR A 116 1.45 -18.76 5.22
N VAL A 117 2.64 -18.30 5.62
CA VAL A 117 2.97 -17.94 7.00
C VAL A 117 3.15 -16.44 7.10
N VAL A 118 2.64 -15.84 8.17
CA VAL A 118 2.71 -14.40 8.44
C VAL A 118 3.52 -14.19 9.71
N SER A 119 4.40 -13.18 9.70
CA SER A 119 5.16 -12.73 10.86
C SER A 119 5.05 -11.21 11.00
N ILE A 120 5.01 -10.75 12.25
CA ILE A 120 5.11 -9.33 12.58
C ILE A 120 6.37 -9.11 13.38
N GLN A 121 7.30 -8.35 12.81
CA GLN A 121 8.47 -7.85 13.50
C GLN A 121 8.11 -6.51 14.13
N LYS A 122 7.92 -6.53 15.46
CA LYS A 122 7.61 -5.31 16.22
C LYS A 122 8.78 -4.35 16.14
N ARG A 123 8.50 -3.09 15.82
CA ARG A 123 9.52 -2.04 15.89
C ARG A 123 9.73 -1.67 17.35
N VAL A 124 10.98 -1.73 17.80
CA VAL A 124 11.35 -1.15 19.10
C VAL A 124 11.27 0.37 18.98
N LEU A 125 10.36 0.99 19.73
CA LEU A 125 10.28 2.43 19.83
C LEU A 125 11.28 2.89 20.89
N GLN A 126 12.22 3.74 20.50
CA GLN A 126 13.13 4.38 21.45
C GLN A 126 12.51 5.70 21.88
N THR A 127 11.96 5.72 23.08
CA THR A 127 11.46 6.96 23.68
C THR A 127 12.65 7.81 24.10
N GLN A 128 12.71 9.05 23.62
CA GLN A 128 13.70 10.03 24.07
C GLN A 128 13.00 11.15 24.83
N LEU A 129 13.46 11.41 26.05
CA LEU A 129 13.01 12.56 26.81
C LEU A 129 13.67 13.82 26.24
N LYS A 130 12.90 14.61 25.47
CA LYS A 130 13.33 15.92 25.01
C LYS A 130 12.71 16.98 25.91
N MET A 131 13.53 17.61 26.74
CA MET A 131 13.13 18.78 27.53
C MET A 131 13.45 20.05 26.75
N VAL A 132 12.52 20.99 26.73
CA VAL A 132 12.69 22.31 26.11
C VAL A 132 12.38 23.37 27.15
N SER A 133 13.32 24.27 27.39
CA SER A 133 13.17 25.42 28.29
C SER A 133 13.48 26.70 27.53
N SER A 134 12.59 27.69 27.63
CA SER A 134 12.76 28.97 26.95
C SER A 134 11.98 30.09 27.64
N VAL A 135 12.31 31.33 27.29
CA VAL A 135 11.59 32.52 27.74
C VAL A 135 10.61 32.96 26.64
N ILE A 136 9.35 33.14 27.01
CA ILE A 136 8.31 33.63 26.10
C ILE A 136 8.55 35.13 25.86
N ARG A 137 8.93 35.49 24.63
CA ARG A 137 9.16 36.90 24.24
C ARG A 137 8.03 37.48 23.39
N SER A 138 7.23 36.63 22.74
CA SER A 138 6.12 37.06 21.88
C SER A 138 4.85 36.28 22.20
N SER A 139 4.83 34.98 21.96
CA SER A 139 3.74 34.09 22.35
C SER A 139 4.26 32.68 22.58
N PHE A 140 3.61 31.93 23.46
CA PHE A 140 3.97 30.53 23.71
C PHE A 140 4.00 29.72 22.41
N ARG A 141 2.99 29.88 21.53
CA ARG A 141 2.91 29.17 20.25
C ARG A 141 4.12 29.43 19.34
N GLN A 142 4.55 30.70 19.23
CA GLN A 142 5.67 31.06 18.37
C GLN A 142 7.02 30.65 18.98
N THR A 143 7.21 30.87 20.29
CA THR A 143 8.44 30.46 20.98
C THR A 143 8.60 28.93 20.95
N ALA A 144 7.58 28.18 21.36
CA ALA A 144 7.63 26.71 21.37
C ALA A 144 7.85 26.12 19.97
N GLY A 145 7.23 26.70 18.95
CA GLY A 145 7.45 26.28 17.57
C GLY A 145 8.89 26.46 17.09
N ARG A 146 9.53 27.59 17.45
CA ARG A 146 10.95 27.86 17.13
C ARG A 146 11.90 26.92 17.86
N GLU A 147 11.59 26.54 19.09
CA GLU A 147 12.36 25.56 19.87
C GLU A 147 12.15 24.10 19.42
N GLY A 148 11.34 23.89 18.37
CA GLY A 148 11.12 22.59 17.76
C GLY A 148 10.14 21.70 18.53
N LEU A 149 9.20 22.29 19.26
CA LEU A 149 8.02 21.55 19.71
C LEU A 149 7.08 21.30 18.51
N PRO A 150 6.62 20.05 18.33
CA PRO A 150 5.56 19.72 17.39
C PRO A 150 4.27 20.51 17.65
N GLN A 151 3.56 20.91 16.58
CA GLN A 151 2.34 21.74 16.67
C GLN A 151 1.20 21.07 17.46
N ASN A 152 1.11 19.74 17.43
CA ASN A 152 0.14 18.98 18.22
C ASN A 152 0.40 19.16 19.72
N LEU A 153 1.66 19.05 20.15
CA LEU A 153 2.03 19.27 21.56
C LEU A 153 1.80 20.71 21.99
N ILE A 154 2.13 21.70 21.15
CA ILE A 154 1.87 23.12 21.46
C ILE A 154 0.38 23.37 21.68
N THR A 155 -0.47 22.80 20.82
CA THR A 155 -1.92 22.96 20.89
C THR A 155 -2.49 22.23 22.11
N GLU A 156 -2.02 21.02 22.37
CA GLU A 156 -2.40 20.23 23.54
C GLU A 156 -2.01 20.94 24.85
N THR A 157 -0.79 21.47 24.95
CA THR A 157 -0.36 22.27 26.10
C THR A 157 -1.26 23.49 26.30
N LEU A 158 -1.58 24.24 25.23
CA LEU A 158 -2.47 25.40 25.34
C LEU A 158 -3.89 25.02 25.80
N ASN A 159 -4.42 23.89 25.33
CA ASN A 159 -5.73 23.40 25.75
C ASN A 159 -5.74 23.03 27.24
N VAL A 160 -4.71 22.32 27.71
CA VAL A 160 -4.54 21.93 29.12
C VAL A 160 -4.33 23.15 30.01
N MET A 161 -3.58 24.15 29.54
CA MET A 161 -3.26 25.35 30.31
C MET A 161 -4.33 26.44 30.23
N SER A 162 -5.20 26.45 29.22
CA SER A 162 -6.26 27.46 29.05
C SER A 162 -7.04 27.80 30.33
N PRO A 163 -7.51 26.83 31.14
CA PRO A 163 -8.19 27.15 32.41
C PRO A 163 -7.26 27.76 33.47
N LEU A 164 -5.96 27.50 33.43
CA LEU A 164 -4.97 28.00 34.39
C LEU A 164 -4.51 29.43 34.07
N VAL A 165 -4.56 29.83 32.80
CA VAL A 165 -4.05 31.13 32.32
C VAL A 165 -5.19 32.11 32.00
N SER A 166 -6.44 31.72 32.24
CA SER A 166 -7.61 32.59 32.02
C SER A 166 -7.65 33.73 33.05
N PRO A 167 -7.96 34.98 32.64
CA PRO A 167 -7.91 36.16 33.51
C PRO A 167 -8.90 36.13 34.68
N HIS A 168 -9.86 35.20 34.69
CA HIS A 168 -10.79 35.00 35.79
C HIS A 168 -10.22 34.18 36.96
N ASN A 169 -9.04 33.56 36.80
CA ASN A 169 -8.35 32.75 37.83
C ASN A 169 -7.10 33.43 38.43
N LEU A 170 -6.85 34.70 38.09
CA LEU A 170 -5.81 35.48 38.77
C LEU A 170 -6.35 35.99 40.12
N PRO A 171 -5.62 35.84 41.24
CA PRO A 171 -6.04 36.43 42.50
C PRO A 171 -6.25 37.93 42.31
N ARG A 172 -7.49 38.39 42.55
CA ARG A 172 -7.86 39.80 42.58
C ARG A 172 -7.20 40.44 43.80
N ASN A 173 -5.89 40.72 43.75
CA ASN A 173 -5.18 41.58 44.70
C ASN A 173 -3.70 41.74 44.26
N VAL A 174 -3.46 42.29 43.07
CA VAL A 174 -2.19 42.99 42.79
C VAL A 174 -2.46 44.13 41.81
N PHE A 175 -2.94 45.26 42.33
CA PHE A 175 -2.64 46.61 41.88
C PHE A 175 -2.69 47.53 43.10
#